data_AF-A0A521EZE0-F1
#
_entry.id   AF-A0A521EZE0-F1
#
_cell.length_a   1.000
_cell.length_b   1.000
_cell.length_c   1.000
_cell.angle_alpha   90.00
_cell.angle_beta   90.00
_cell.angle_gamma   90.00
#
_symmetry.space_group_name_H-M   'P 1'
#
loop_
_entity.id
_entity.type
_entity.pdbx_description
1 polymer ?
#
loop_
_entity_poly.entity_id
_entity_poly.type
_entity_poly.pdbx_seq_one_letter_code
_entity_poly.pdbx_strand_id
1 'polypeptide(L)'
;MGGSDVDESDSADGSDRDPGPVAPEEIGPAGAMIAAAFTGSVIAFAGFGLFLLFGDVGLILAGIGLLVVLASPAAYLRYRQLYR
;
A
#
# COMPACT_ATOMS: atom_id res chain seq x y z
N MET A 1 -29.72 31.65 42.44
CA MET A 1 -28.24 31.58 42.54
C MET A 1 -27.92 30.19 43.03
N GLY A 2 -27.34 29.25 42.30
CA GLY A 2 -26.80 29.10 40.95
C GLY A 2 -26.21 27.69 40.97
N GLY A 3 -26.70 26.79 40.12
CA GLY A 3 -26.40 25.35 40.17
C GLY A 3 -24.93 25.05 39.92
N SER A 4 -24.42 24.07 40.65
CA SER A 4 -23.12 23.44 40.41
C SER A 4 -23.32 22.23 39.51
N ASP A 5 -23.24 22.45 38.20
CA ASP A 5 -23.11 21.37 37.22
C ASP A 5 -21.70 21.47 36.64
N VAL A 6 -20.81 20.64 37.19
CA VAL A 6 -19.52 20.36 36.57
C VAL A 6 -19.80 19.31 35.49
N ASP A 7 -20.10 19.77 34.28
CA ASP A 7 -20.07 18.92 33.09
C ASP A 7 -18.60 18.63 32.76
N GLU A 8 -18.06 17.59 33.38
CA GLU A 8 -16.82 16.92 32.98
C GLU A 8 -17.09 16.20 31.64
N SER A 9 -17.14 16.98 30.57
CA SER A 9 -17.25 16.47 29.20
C SER A 9 -15.85 16.14 28.68
N ASP A 10 -15.46 14.90 28.95
CA ASP A 10 -14.71 14.00 28.07
C ASP A 10 -13.71 14.71 27.17
N SER A 11 -12.56 15.06 27.75
CA SER A 11 -11.36 15.34 26.97
C SER A 11 -11.10 14.12 26.12
N ALA A 12 -11.12 14.29 24.79
CA ALA A 12 -10.71 13.27 23.83
C ALA A 12 -9.21 12.99 24.01
N ASP A 13 -8.87 12.28 25.08
CA ASP A 13 -7.54 11.83 25.39
C ASP A 13 -7.24 10.62 24.50
N GLY A 14 -6.61 10.90 23.36
CA GLY A 14 -6.15 9.88 22.43
C GLY A 14 -4.88 9.16 22.91
N SER A 15 -4.37 9.45 24.11
CA SER A 15 -3.09 8.90 24.59
C SER A 15 -3.19 7.49 25.19
N ASP A 16 -4.39 7.00 25.51
CA ASP A 16 -4.63 5.65 26.05
C ASP A 16 -4.86 4.57 24.96
N ARG A 17 -4.84 4.94 23.68
CA ARG A 17 -4.88 3.95 22.58
C ARG A 17 -3.47 3.46 22.30
N ASP A 18 -2.89 2.65 23.18
CA ASP A 18 -1.76 1.82 22.78
C ASP A 18 -2.30 0.79 21.78
N PRO A 19 -2.01 0.91 20.47
CA PRO A 19 -2.57 0.00 19.50
C PRO A 19 -1.89 -1.35 19.71
N GLY A 20 -2.61 -2.25 20.37
CA GLY A 20 -2.18 -3.63 20.56
C GLY A 20 -1.88 -4.30 19.20
N PRO A 21 -1.13 -5.41 19.21
CA PRO A 21 -0.82 -6.14 17.99
C PRO A 21 -2.10 -6.50 17.23
N VAL A 22 -2.25 -5.95 16.02
CA VAL A 22 -3.45 -6.16 15.18
C VAL A 22 -3.28 -7.46 14.41
N ALA A 23 -4.19 -8.41 14.58
CA ALA A 23 -4.12 -9.67 13.85
C ALA A 23 -4.51 -9.45 12.37
N PRO A 24 -3.93 -10.19 11.40
CA PRO A 24 -4.30 -10.05 9.99
C PRO A 24 -5.79 -10.27 9.72
N GLU A 25 -6.45 -11.12 10.51
CA GLU A 25 -7.90 -11.40 10.39
C GLU A 25 -8.78 -10.22 10.81
N GLU A 26 -8.24 -9.28 11.59
CA GLU A 26 -8.92 -8.09 12.08
C GLU A 26 -8.83 -6.92 11.08
N ILE A 27 -7.96 -7.05 10.07
CA ILE A 27 -7.82 -6.07 9.00
C ILE A 27 -9.02 -6.23 8.05
N GLY A 28 -10.03 -5.39 8.25
CA GLY A 28 -11.18 -5.32 7.35
C GLY A 28 -10.78 -4.96 5.89
N PRO A 29 -11.70 -5.14 4.92
CA PRO A 29 -11.41 -4.91 3.49
C PRO A 29 -10.83 -3.54 3.18
N ALA A 30 -11.28 -2.50 3.89
CA ALA A 30 -10.74 -1.15 3.77
C ALA A 30 -9.28 -1.06 4.26
N GLY A 31 -8.95 -1.69 5.39
CA GLY A 31 -7.59 -1.76 5.92
C GLY A 31 -6.64 -2.49 4.98
N ALA A 32 -7.12 -3.56 4.33
CA ALA A 32 -6.35 -4.29 3.34
C ALA A 32 -6.04 -3.44 2.10
N MET A 33 -7.02 -2.66 1.60
CA MET A 33 -6.78 -1.70 0.51
C MET A 33 -5.78 -0.62 0.90
N ILE A 34 -5.86 -0.10 2.12
CA ILE A 34 -4.91 0.91 2.62
C ILE A 34 -3.50 0.32 2.68
N ALA A 35 -3.35 -0.89 3.23
CA ALA A 35 -2.07 -1.57 3.30
C ALA A 35 -1.47 -1.83 1.91
N ALA A 36 -2.29 -2.26 0.96
CA ALA A 36 -1.87 -2.47 -0.43
C ALA A 36 -1.45 -1.15 -1.11
N ALA A 37 -2.25 -0.08 -0.95
CA ALA A 37 -1.95 1.23 -1.50
C ALA A 37 -0.66 1.82 -0.91
N PHE A 38 -0.48 1.69 0.41
CA PHE A 38 0.74 2.13 1.09
C PHE A 38 1.97 1.38 0.58
N THR A 39 1.88 0.05 0.50
CA THR A 39 2.96 -0.79 -0.04
C THR A 39 3.30 -0.40 -1.48
N GLY A 40 2.26 -0.20 -2.32
CA GLY A 40 2.42 0.28 -3.69
C GLY A 40 3.09 1.64 -3.76
N SER A 41 2.77 2.57 -2.86
CA SER A 41 3.38 3.90 -2.80
C SER A 41 4.85 3.84 -2.44
N VAL A 42 5.23 3.00 -1.46
CA VAL A 42 6.63 2.81 -1.05
C VAL A 42 7.44 2.27 -2.22
N ILE A 43 6.92 1.27 -2.93
CA ILE A 43 7.58 0.70 -4.11
C ILE A 43 7.71 1.75 -5.22
N ALA A 44 6.63 2.51 -5.49
CA ALA A 44 6.65 3.55 -6.51
C ALA A 44 7.64 4.66 -6.18
N PHE A 45 7.73 5.08 -4.90
CA PHE A 45 8.67 6.10 -4.45
C PHE A 45 10.12 5.61 -4.55
N ALA A 46 10.40 4.38 -4.14
CA ALA A 46 11.72 3.78 -4.30
C ALA A 46 12.12 3.70 -5.79
N GLY A 47 11.20 3.26 -6.65
CA GLY A 47 11.40 3.21 -8.09
C GLY A 47 11.64 4.60 -8.70
N PHE A 48 10.88 5.60 -8.27
CA PHE A 48 11.06 6.99 -8.69
C PHE A 48 12.40 7.57 -8.24
N GLY A 49 12.82 7.30 -7.00
CA GLY A 49 14.13 7.70 -6.50
C GLY A 49 15.27 7.07 -7.31
N LEU A 50 15.15 5.78 -7.64
CA LEU A 50 16.10 5.10 -8.53
C LEU A 50 16.11 5.73 -9.92
N PHE A 51 14.94 6.07 -10.46
CA PHE A 51 14.82 6.72 -11.75
C PHE A 51 15.54 8.08 -11.78
N LEU A 52 15.39 8.89 -10.74
CA LEU A 52 16.11 10.17 -10.63
C LEU A 52 17.63 9.98 -10.51
N LEU A 53 18.09 8.93 -9.82
CA LEU A 53 19.52 8.65 -9.63
C LEU A 53 20.21 8.16 -10.92
N PHE A 54 19.51 7.36 -11.73
CA PHE A 54 20.06 6.71 -12.92
C PHE A 54 19.61 7.36 -14.25
N GLY A 55 18.70 8.34 -14.21
CA GLY A 55 18.18 9.04 -15.39
C GLY A 55 17.63 8.06 -16.44
N ASP A 56 18.10 8.19 -17.69
CA ASP A 56 17.68 7.35 -18.82
C ASP A 56 17.87 5.85 -18.56
N VAL A 57 18.89 5.45 -17.81
CA VAL A 57 19.13 4.04 -17.46
C VAL A 57 18.03 3.51 -16.54
N GLY A 58 17.48 4.34 -15.65
CA GLY A 58 16.36 3.98 -14.80
C GLY A 58 15.08 3.73 -15.61
N LEU A 59 14.83 4.53 -16.65
CA LEU A 59 13.70 4.34 -17.56
C LEU A 59 13.82 3.04 -18.35
N ILE A 60 15.01 2.76 -18.87
CA ILE A 60 15.31 1.51 -19.59
C ILE A 60 15.09 0.32 -18.67
N LEU A 61 15.60 0.38 -17.43
CA LEU A 61 15.47 -0.73 -16.49
C LEU A 61 14.01 -0.95 -16.06
N ALA A 62 13.25 0.12 -15.81
CA ALA A 62 11.82 0.04 -15.53
C ALA A 62 11.04 -0.56 -16.73
N GLY A 63 11.37 -0.14 -17.96
CA GLY A 63 10.78 -0.68 -19.18
C GLY A 63 11.08 -2.17 -19.38
N ILE A 64 12.33 -2.60 -19.16
CA ILE A 64 12.72 -4.02 -19.21
C ILE A 64 11.98 -4.82 -18.13
N GLY A 65 11.91 -4.30 -16.89
CA GLY A 65 11.18 -4.94 -15.81
C GLY A 65 9.70 -5.15 -16.15
N LEU A 66 9.04 -4.13 -16.70
CA LEU A 66 7.65 -4.22 -17.16
C LEU A 66 7.49 -5.28 -18.27
N LEU A 67 8.42 -5.30 -19.24
CA LEU A 67 8.45 -6.29 -20.32
C LEU A 67 8.54 -7.72 -19.80
N VAL A 68 9.41 -7.97 -18.82
CA VAL A 68 9.58 -9.28 -18.18
C VAL A 68 8.31 -9.70 -17.44
N VAL A 69 7.70 -8.78 -16.68
CA VAL A 69 6.44 -9.04 -15.96
C VAL A 69 5.31 -9.40 -16.91
N LEU A 70 5.20 -8.72 -18.06
CA LEU A 70 4.19 -8.99 -19.09
C LEU A 70 4.49 -10.24 -19.92
N ALA A 71 5.76 -10.62 -20.08
CA ALA A 71 6.15 -11.81 -20.82
C ALA A 71 5.61 -13.09 -20.17
N SER A 72 5.52 -13.15 -18.84
CA SER A 72 4.98 -14.30 -18.12
C SER A 72 3.50 -14.61 -18.46
N PRO A 73 2.53 -13.66 -18.29
CA PRO A 73 1.15 -13.88 -18.71
C PRO A 73 1.02 -14.03 -20.23
N ALA A 74 1.81 -13.33 -21.04
CA ALA A 74 1.80 -13.51 -22.49
C ALA A 74 2.21 -14.94 -22.91
N ALA A 75 3.23 -15.50 -22.27
CA ALA A 75 3.67 -16.87 -22.50
C ALA A 75 2.60 -17.89 -22.08
N TYR A 76 1.93 -17.66 -20.95
CA TYR A 76 0.81 -18.49 -20.50
C TYR A 76 -0.37 -18.46 -21.49
N LEU A 77 -0.75 -17.28 -21.97
CA LEU A 77 -1.81 -17.14 -22.97
C LEU A 77 -1.45 -17.81 -24.29
N ARG A 78 -0.19 -17.67 -24.73
CA ARG A 78 0.32 -18.35 -25.94
C ARG A 78 0.30 -19.87 -25.79
N TYR A 79 0.72 -20.39 -24.64
CA TYR A 79 0.64 -21.82 -24.34
C TYR A 79 -0.81 -22.32 -24.40
N ARG A 80 -1.74 -21.57 -23.79
CA ARG A 80 -3.18 -21.88 -23.81
C ARG A 80 -3.78 -21.88 -25.23
N GLN A 81 -3.28 -21.06 -26.15
CA GLN A 81 -3.77 -21.02 -27.53
C GLN A 81 -3.27 -22.21 -28.38
N LEU A 82 -2.08 -22.74 -28.07
CA LEU A 82 -1.45 -23.84 -28.82
C LEU A 82 -1.86 -25.23 -28.32
N TYR A 83 -2.18 -25.36 -27.03
CA TYR A 83 -2.51 -26.63 -26.37
C TYR A 83 -4.01 -26.76 -26.00
N ARG A 84 -4.86 -26.02 -26.70
CA ARG A 84 -6.32 -26.18 -26.68
C ARG A 84 -6.77 -26.78 -27.99
#